data_AF-A0A7M1S1G4-F1
#
_entry.id   AF-A0A7M1S1G4-F1
#
_cell.length_a   1.000
_cell.length_b   1.000
_cell.length_c   1.000
_cell.angle_alpha   90.00
_cell.angle_beta   90.00
_cell.angle_gamma   90.00
#
_symmetry.space_group_name_H-M   'P 1'
#
loop_
_entity.id
_entity.type
_entity.pdbx_description
1 polymer ?
#
loop_
_entity_poly.entity_id
_entity_poly.type
_entity_poly.pdbx_seq_one_letter_code
_entity_poly.pdbx_strand_id
1 'polypeptide(L)'
;MKKSLLLMPLLASLLGAGCFKATDDLTVNAQQIRLISDSLGWKVGKLKSLSIAGLIRTKQEIFPDGSIKVCIQERDGDLKFIMYSSSIEESDPQWHFLTASKTGWF
;
A
#
# COMPACT_ATOMS: atom_id res chain seq x y z
N MET A 1 0.52 -29.67 13.81
CA MET A 1 0.06 -28.47 13.07
C MET A 1 1.19 -27.45 13.07
N LYS A 2 1.89 -27.27 11.95
CA LYS A 2 3.02 -26.33 11.85
C LYS A 2 2.46 -24.91 11.82
N LYS A 3 2.63 -24.15 12.90
CA LYS A 3 2.36 -22.71 12.93
C LYS A 3 3.41 -22.05 12.04
N SER A 4 3.01 -21.71 10.81
CA SER A 4 3.83 -20.88 9.93
C SER A 4 3.91 -19.50 10.56
N LEU A 5 5.06 -19.19 11.14
CA LEU A 5 5.40 -17.90 11.69
C LEU A 5 5.58 -16.96 10.49
N LEU A 6 4.53 -16.23 10.12
CA LEU A 6 4.64 -15.11 9.19
C LEU A 6 5.57 -14.08 9.85
N LEU A 7 6.84 -14.08 9.44
CA LEU A 7 7.75 -12.98 9.69
C LEU A 7 7.15 -11.74 8.99
N MET A 8 6.41 -10.94 9.75
CA MET A 8 6.20 -9.54 9.40
C MET A 8 7.52 -8.82 9.66
N PRO A 9 8.21 -8.27 8.64
CA PRO A 9 9.25 -7.30 8.91
C PRO A 9 8.57 -6.06 9.51
N LEU A 10 8.79 -5.88 10.81
CA LEU A 10 8.34 -4.74 11.59
C LEU A 10 9.52 -3.75 11.70
N LEU A 11 9.19 -2.46 11.62
CA LEU A 11 10.01 -1.25 11.87
C LEU A 11 11.04 -0.88 10.80
N ALA A 12 11.29 0.39 10.47
CA ALA A 12 10.70 1.73 10.72
C ALA A 12 11.52 2.67 9.79
N SER A 13 11.07 3.85 9.36
CA SER A 13 11.31 5.08 10.14
C SER A 13 10.79 6.32 9.43
N LEU A 14 10.17 7.20 10.23
CA LEU A 14 10.26 8.67 10.22
C LEU A 14 10.17 9.41 8.87
N LEU A 15 9.03 10.07 8.65
CA LEU A 15 8.82 11.14 7.65
C LEU A 15 8.98 10.76 6.16
N GLY A 16 9.13 9.47 5.85
CA GLY A 16 9.19 8.93 4.49
C GLY A 16 8.03 7.98 4.21
N ALA A 17 7.61 7.89 2.95
CA ALA A 17 6.56 6.99 2.51
C ALA A 17 6.76 5.54 3.02
N GLY A 18 5.69 4.88 3.46
CA GLY A 18 5.71 3.44 3.74
C GLY A 18 5.46 2.64 2.47
N CYS A 19 6.30 1.66 2.17
CA CYS A 19 6.21 0.87 0.94
C CYS A 19 6.16 -0.64 1.19
N PHE A 20 5.49 -1.37 0.30
CA PHE A 20 5.50 -2.83 0.27
C PHE A 20 5.54 -3.36 -1.17
N LYS A 21 6.07 -4.56 -1.34
CA LYS A 21 5.96 -5.31 -2.59
C LYS A 21 4.61 -6.03 -2.60
N ALA A 22 3.84 -5.86 -3.67
CA ALA A 22 2.56 -6.53 -3.84
C ALA A 22 2.74 -8.04 -3.90
N THR A 23 1.71 -8.74 -3.42
CA THR A 23 1.57 -10.20 -3.49
C THR A 23 0.32 -10.55 -4.29
N ASP A 24 0.16 -11.81 -4.69
CA ASP A 24 -1.06 -12.26 -5.38
C ASP A 24 -2.26 -12.39 -4.43
N ASP A 25 -2.03 -12.25 -3.12
CA ASP A 25 -3.08 -12.27 -2.10
C ASP A 25 -3.66 -10.86 -1.88
N LEU A 26 -4.90 -10.69 -2.34
CA LEU A 26 -5.69 -9.48 -2.20
C LEU A 26 -5.81 -9.01 -0.73
N THR A 27 -5.99 -9.95 0.20
CA THR A 27 -6.19 -9.66 1.62
C THR A 27 -4.89 -9.21 2.27
N VAL A 28 -3.76 -9.82 1.89
CA VAL A 28 -2.43 -9.41 2.36
C VAL A 28 -2.13 -7.99 1.90
N ASN A 29 -2.34 -7.67 0.62
CA ASN A 29 -2.13 -6.31 0.10
C ASN A 29 -3.03 -5.29 0.81
N ALA A 30 -4.32 -5.61 1.01
CA ALA A 30 -5.26 -4.74 1.74
C ALA A 30 -4.87 -4.55 3.22
N GLN A 31 -4.26 -5.55 3.85
CA GLN A 31 -3.74 -5.43 5.21
C GLN A 31 -2.49 -4.54 5.26
N GLN A 32 -1.56 -4.70 4.31
CA GLN A 32 -0.37 -3.84 4.21
C GLN A 32 -0.75 -2.36 4.06
N ILE A 33 -1.73 -2.06 3.20
CA ILE A 33 -2.25 -0.69 3.03
C ILE A 33 -2.72 -0.11 4.36
N ARG A 34 -3.52 -0.86 5.12
CA ARG A 34 -4.04 -0.40 6.41
C ARG A 34 -2.94 -0.23 7.45
N LEU A 35 -2.00 -1.17 7.56
CA LEU A 35 -0.91 -1.10 8.52
C LEU A 35 0.02 0.10 8.26
N ILE A 36 0.40 0.31 7.00
CA ILE A 36 1.23 1.45 6.63
C ILE A 36 0.48 2.75 6.89
N SER A 37 -0.79 2.85 6.50
CA SER A 37 -1.58 4.05 6.73
C SER A 37 -1.73 4.36 8.22
N ASP A 38 -1.99 3.35 9.04
CA ASP A 38 -2.11 3.49 10.50
C ASP A 38 -0.78 3.97 11.11
N SER A 39 0.35 3.45 10.64
CA SER A 39 1.68 3.91 11.05
C SER A 39 1.98 5.37 10.66
N LEU A 40 1.25 5.91 9.69
CA LEU A 40 1.33 7.31 9.26
C LEU A 40 0.29 8.20 9.94
N GLY A 41 -0.50 7.67 10.89
CA GLY A 41 -1.55 8.43 11.57
C GLY A 41 -2.85 8.54 10.75
N TRP A 42 -3.13 7.57 9.87
CA TRP A 42 -4.30 7.56 9.01
C TRP A 42 -5.06 6.23 9.07
N LYS A 43 -6.37 6.31 9.22
CA LYS A 43 -7.27 5.16 9.22
C LYS A 43 -7.88 4.93 7.84
N VAL A 44 -7.62 3.76 7.28
CA VAL A 44 -8.21 3.31 6.00
C VAL A 44 -9.26 2.24 6.25
N GLY A 45 -10.46 2.44 5.72
CA GLY A 45 -11.55 1.48 5.84
C GLY A 45 -11.28 0.17 5.08
N LYS A 46 -11.82 -0.95 5.60
CA LYS A 46 -11.65 -2.29 5.00
C LYS A 46 -12.00 -2.32 3.52
N LEU A 47 -13.16 -1.79 3.13
CA LEU A 47 -13.60 -1.77 1.74
C LEU A 47 -12.64 -0.98 0.84
N LYS A 48 -12.19 0.19 1.30
CA LYS A 48 -11.24 1.03 0.53
C LYS A 48 -9.90 0.34 0.33
N SER A 49 -9.38 -0.32 1.37
CA SER A 49 -8.14 -1.09 1.26
C SER A 49 -8.27 -2.26 0.28
N LEU A 50 -9.43 -2.93 0.23
CA LEU A 50 -9.69 -4.01 -0.72
C LEU A 50 -9.85 -3.50 -2.15
N SER A 51 -10.50 -2.34 -2.35
CA SER A 51 -10.59 -1.73 -3.68
C SER A 51 -9.21 -1.41 -4.26
N ILE A 52 -8.31 -0.85 -3.45
CA ILE A 52 -6.92 -0.56 -3.89
C ILE A 52 -6.16 -1.86 -4.14
N ALA A 53 -6.32 -2.87 -3.30
CA ALA A 53 -5.76 -4.20 -3.56
C ALA A 53 -6.25 -4.81 -4.89
N GLY A 54 -7.51 -4.55 -5.26
CA GLY A 54 -8.07 -4.94 -6.56
C GLY A 54 -7.35 -4.25 -7.72
N LEU A 55 -7.08 -2.94 -7.61
CA LEU A 55 -6.31 -2.20 -8.61
C LEU A 55 -4.88 -2.72 -8.74
N ILE A 56 -4.25 -3.05 -7.61
CA ILE A 56 -2.91 -3.67 -7.60
C ILE A 56 -2.93 -4.98 -8.38
N ARG A 57 -3.93 -5.84 -8.14
CA ARG A 57 -4.09 -7.10 -8.86
C ARG A 57 -4.29 -6.88 -10.36
N THR A 58 -5.16 -5.94 -10.76
CA THR A 58 -5.33 -5.60 -12.18
C THR A 58 -4.02 -5.14 -12.81
N LYS A 59 -3.20 -4.36 -12.09
CA LYS A 59 -1.88 -3.95 -12.57
C LYS A 59 -0.91 -5.13 -12.71
N GLN A 60 -0.94 -6.10 -11.79
CA GLN A 60 -0.16 -7.34 -11.92
C GLN A 60 -0.58 -8.18 -13.13
N GLU A 61 -1.88 -8.21 -13.46
CA GLU A 61 -2.40 -8.89 -14.65
C GLU A 61 -1.94 -8.22 -15.96
N ILE A 62 -1.78 -6.89 -15.96
CA ILE A 62 -1.26 -6.12 -17.10
C ILE A 62 0.27 -6.27 -17.24
N PHE A 63 0.99 -6.34 -16.11
CA PHE A 63 2.45 -6.44 -16.05
C PHE A 63 2.90 -7.70 -15.31
N PRO A 64 2.69 -8.90 -15.88
CA PRO A 64 2.90 -10.17 -15.18
C PRO A 64 4.36 -10.42 -14.77
N ASP A 65 5.31 -9.89 -15.53
CA ASP A 65 6.75 -10.01 -15.23
C ASP A 65 7.26 -8.95 -14.25
N GLY A 66 6.40 -7.97 -13.92
CA GLY A 66 6.73 -6.82 -13.10
C GLY A 66 6.41 -7.05 -11.63
N SER A 67 7.41 -6.93 -10.76
CA SER A 67 7.11 -6.80 -9.34
C SER A 67 6.46 -5.42 -9.09
N ILE A 68 5.19 -5.42 -8.70
CA ILE A 68 4.48 -4.19 -8.34
C ILE A 68 4.91 -3.77 -6.93
N LYS A 69 5.45 -2.56 -6.81
CA LYS A 69 5.73 -1.91 -5.53
C LYS A 69 4.70 -0.82 -5.28
N VAL A 70 4.20 -0.77 -4.06
CA VAL A 70 3.20 0.19 -3.62
C VAL A 70 3.81 1.04 -2.52
N CYS A 71 3.66 2.35 -2.60
CA CYS A 71 4.07 3.28 -1.54
C CYS A 71 2.90 4.17 -1.14
N ILE A 72 2.84 4.53 0.14
CA ILE A 72 1.79 5.35 0.75
C ILE A 72 2.47 6.48 1.52
N GLN A 73 1.98 7.70 1.36
CA GLN A 73 2.57 8.89 1.97
C GLN A 73 1.50 9.97 2.19
N GLU A 74 1.61 10.72 3.29
CA GLU A 74 0.89 11.99 3.42
C GLU A 74 1.55 13.04 2.53
N ARG A 75 0.74 13.71 1.70
CA ARG A 75 1.15 14.77 0.78
C ARG A 75 0.06 15.83 0.72
N ASP A 76 0.45 17.08 0.93
CA ASP A 76 -0.47 18.24 0.87
C ASP A 76 -1.67 18.12 1.83
N GLY A 77 -1.47 17.46 2.98
CA GLY A 77 -2.53 17.22 3.97
C GLY A 77 -3.41 16.00 3.71
N ASP A 78 -3.20 15.28 2.60
CA ASP A 78 -3.95 14.09 2.22
C ASP A 78 -3.09 12.83 2.22
N LEU A 79 -3.69 11.69 2.55
CA LEU A 79 -3.03 10.40 2.32
C LEU A 79 -3.10 10.05 0.83
N LYS A 80 -1.95 9.76 0.22
CA LYS A 80 -1.85 9.35 -1.18
C LYS A 80 -1.11 8.02 -1.30
N PHE A 81 -1.32 7.32 -2.40
CA PHE A 81 -0.58 6.11 -2.76
C PHE A 81 -0.10 6.14 -4.21
N ILE A 82 0.90 5.33 -4.50
CA ILE A 82 1.47 5.15 -5.82
C ILE A 82 1.79 3.68 -6.02
N MET A 83 1.64 3.18 -7.25
CA MET A 83 2.00 1.81 -7.62
C MET A 83 2.80 1.81 -8.92
N TYR A 84 3.98 1.19 -8.91
CA TYR A 84 4.84 1.10 -10.09
C TYR A 84 5.37 -0.32 -10.24
N SER A 85 5.54 -0.75 -11.49
CA SER A 85 6.15 -2.04 -11.81
C SER A 85 7.66 -1.88 -11.93
N SER A 86 8.43 -2.89 -11.54
CA SER A 86 9.89 -2.89 -11.77
C SER A 86 10.29 -3.09 -13.23
N SER A 87 9.35 -3.54 -14.09
CA SER A 87 9.62 -3.93 -15.48
C SER A 87 9.32 -2.80 -16.47
N ILE A 88 8.21 -2.08 -16.31
CA ILE A 88 7.74 -1.02 -17.22
C ILE A 88 6.89 -0.03 -16.42
N GLU A 89 7.46 1.15 -16.16
CA GLU A 89 6.85 2.48 -15.92
C GLU A 89 7.99 3.38 -15.42
N GLU A 90 8.70 4.14 -16.27
CA GLU A 90 8.31 5.29 -17.13
C GLU A 90 8.08 6.60 -16.35
N SER A 91 9.16 7.38 -16.24
CA SER A 91 9.30 8.85 -16.13
C SER A 91 8.44 9.71 -15.18
N ASP A 92 7.23 9.33 -14.75
CA ASP A 92 6.39 10.15 -13.86
C ASP A 92 5.30 9.33 -13.16
N PRO A 93 5.62 8.56 -12.10
CA PRO A 93 4.62 7.78 -11.40
C PRO A 93 3.71 8.76 -10.61
N GLN A 94 2.40 8.68 -10.84
CA GLN A 94 1.43 9.61 -10.26
C GLN A 94 0.89 9.15 -8.90
N TRP A 95 0.81 10.08 -7.96
CA TRP A 95 0.18 9.85 -6.66
C TRP A 95 -1.34 9.94 -6.78
N HIS A 96 -2.02 8.90 -6.29
CA HIS A 96 -3.47 8.83 -6.24
C HIS A 96 -3.97 9.07 -4.81
N PHE A 97 -5.14 9.71 -4.69
CA PHE A 97 -5.76 9.92 -3.39
C PHE A 97 -6.15 8.59 -2.74
N LEU A 98 -5.82 8.46 -1.45
CA LEU A 98 -6.23 7.35 -0.62
C LEU A 98 -7.26 7.86 0.39
N THR A 99 -8.54 7.54 0.16
CA THR A 99 -9.62 7.92 1.08
C THR A 99 -9.38 7.33 2.47
N ALA A 100 -9.05 8.20 3.43
CA ALA A 100 -8.69 7.87 4.79
C ALA A 100 -9.14 8.98 5.75
N SER A 101 -9.09 8.71 7.06
CA SER A 101 -9.35 9.70 8.11
C SER A 101 -8.13 9.79 9.03
N LYS A 102 -7.68 10.99 9.40
CA LYS A 102 -6.59 11.11 10.38
C LYS A 102 -6.98 10.46 11.71
N THR A 103 -6.07 9.68 12.28
CA THR A 103 -6.22 9.14 13.63
C THR A 103 -5.81 10.23 14.63
N GLY A 104 -6.79 11.02 15.08
CA GLY A 104 -6.60 12.03 16.13
C GLY A 104 -6.98 13.46 15.69
N TRP A 105 -8.27 13.76 15.79
CA TRP A 105 -8.80 15.02 16.34
C TRP A 105 -9.94 14.62 17.27
N PHE A 106 -9.62 14.48 18.55
CA PHE A 106 -10.57 14.48 19.67
C PHE A 106 -10.03 15.47 20.70
#